data_AF-A0A7K7TWN3-F1
#
_entry.id   AF-A0A7K7TWN3-F1
#
_cell.length_a   1.000
_cell.length_b   1.000
_cell.length_c   1.000
_cell.angle_alpha   90.00
_cell.angle_beta   90.00
_cell.angle_gamma   90.00
#
_symmetry.space_group_name_H-M   'P 1'
#
loop_
_entity.id
_entity.type
_entity.pdbx_description
1 polymer ?
#
loop_
_entity_poly.entity_id
_entity_poly.type
_entity_poly.pdbx_seq_one_letter_code
_entity_poly.pdbx_strand_id
1 'polypeptide(L)'
;VVEKEDVNEAMRLMEMSKDSLLGDKGQQSRVQRPSDAIFAAVRELAGGRAVAYAEALQRCVAKGFTPAQVQAALREYEELDVLHVNAAR
;
A
#
# COMPACT_ATOMS: atom_id res chain seq x y z
N VAL A 1 -13.16 -1.66 29.34
CA VAL A 1 -11.83 -1.06 29.15
C VAL A 1 -11.67 -0.87 27.65
N VAL A 2 -11.78 0.38 27.22
CA VAL A 2 -11.75 0.79 25.81
C VAL A 2 -10.35 1.37 25.65
N GLU A 3 -9.43 0.63 25.04
CA GLU A 3 -8.07 1.14 24.83
C GLU A 3 -7.57 0.77 23.44
N LYS A 4 -7.47 1.83 22.61
CA LYS A 4 -6.70 1.97 21.36
C LYS A 4 -7.44 1.78 20.03
N GLU A 5 -8.71 2.15 19.98
CA GLU A 5 -9.23 2.93 18.84
C GLU A 5 -8.78 4.39 19.06
N ASP A 6 -8.61 5.20 18.00
CA ASP A 6 -8.22 6.63 18.02
C ASP A 6 -6.72 7.01 17.98
N VAL A 7 -5.96 6.66 16.92
CA VAL A 7 -5.07 7.67 16.30
C VAL A 7 -4.69 7.30 14.86
N ASN A 8 -4.92 8.23 13.93
CA ASN A 8 -4.56 8.23 12.50
C ASN A 8 -5.58 7.70 11.49
N GLU A 9 -6.84 8.10 11.68
CA GLU A 9 -7.80 8.26 10.58
C GLU A 9 -7.98 9.76 10.22
N ALA A 10 -6.86 10.50 10.18
CA ALA A 10 -6.88 11.93 9.91
C ALA A 10 -5.68 12.35 9.05
N MET A 11 -5.77 12.11 7.74
CA MET A 11 -5.25 13.01 6.70
C MET A 11 -5.86 12.60 5.35
N ARG A 12 -7.16 12.89 5.21
CA ARG A 12 -7.80 13.03 3.91
C ARG A 12 -7.86 14.52 3.60
N LEU A 13 -6.79 15.09 3.03
CA LEU A 13 -6.77 16.48 2.58
C LEU A 13 -6.26 16.57 1.14
N MET A 14 -7.23 16.46 0.24
CA MET A 14 -7.40 17.19 -1.02
C MET A 14 -6.24 18.12 -1.46
N GLU A 15 -5.50 17.71 -2.50
CA GLU A 15 -4.85 18.63 -3.44
C GLU A 15 -5.23 18.23 -4.87
N MET A 16 -6.15 19.01 -5.44
CA MET A 16 -6.45 19.03 -6.88
C MET A 16 -5.41 19.92 -7.56
N SER A 17 -4.91 19.55 -8.74
CA SER A 17 -4.87 20.40 -9.97
C SER A 17 -3.70 20.06 -10.91
N LYS A 18 -4.06 19.50 -12.07
CA LYS A 18 -3.68 19.99 -13.41
C LYS A 18 -2.19 20.28 -13.66
N ASP A 19 -1.42 19.24 -13.96
CA ASP A 19 -0.34 19.35 -14.95
C ASP A 19 -0.55 18.27 -16.02
N SER A 20 -1.19 18.71 -17.10
CA SER A 20 -1.11 18.02 -18.38
C SER A 20 0.20 18.49 -18.98
N LEU A 21 1.15 17.59 -19.23
CA LEU A 21 1.94 17.55 -20.47
C LEU A 21 2.97 16.39 -20.43
N LEU A 22 2.78 15.50 -21.40
CA LEU A 22 3.84 14.74 -22.11
C LEU A 22 4.52 13.59 -21.36
N GLY A 23 4.01 12.37 -21.59
CA GLY A 23 4.85 11.18 -21.44
C GLY A 23 4.09 9.90 -21.17
N ASP A 24 3.57 9.30 -22.24
CA ASP A 24 3.72 7.88 -22.51
C ASP A 24 3.37 6.87 -21.37
N LYS A 25 2.23 6.21 -21.55
CA LYS A 25 1.74 4.98 -20.85
C LYS A 25 0.89 5.19 -19.60
N GLY A 26 -0.34 5.64 -19.82
CA GLY A 26 -1.52 5.06 -19.15
C GLY A 26 -1.63 5.18 -17.62
N GLN A 27 -0.74 5.92 -16.95
CA GLN A 27 -0.90 6.32 -15.56
C GLN A 27 -1.90 7.46 -15.48
N GLN A 28 -3.16 7.17 -15.82
CA GLN A 28 -4.26 8.01 -15.38
C GLN A 28 -4.11 8.14 -13.86
N SER A 29 -4.11 9.39 -13.41
CA SER A 29 -4.25 9.85 -12.04
C SER A 29 -5.53 9.29 -11.39
N ARG A 30 -5.60 7.97 -11.28
CA ARG A 30 -6.51 7.29 -10.38
C ARG A 30 -5.97 7.67 -9.02
N VAL A 31 -6.81 8.28 -8.20
CA VAL A 31 -6.62 8.37 -6.74
C VAL A 31 -5.99 7.04 -6.33
N GLN A 32 -4.69 7.04 -6.01
CA GLN A 32 -3.96 5.79 -5.77
C GLN A 32 -4.73 5.10 -4.66
N ARG A 33 -5.29 3.92 -4.96
CA ARG A 33 -6.03 3.19 -3.95
C ARG A 33 -5.02 2.91 -2.82
N PRO A 34 -5.45 2.90 -1.55
CA PRO A 34 -4.54 2.55 -0.46
C PRO A 34 -3.81 1.23 -0.74
N SER A 35 -4.49 0.28 -1.41
CA SER A 35 -3.89 -0.96 -1.92
C SER A 35 -2.70 -0.75 -2.86
N ASP A 36 -2.82 0.15 -3.85
CA ASP A 36 -1.75 0.46 -4.81
C ASP A 36 -0.54 1.10 -4.10
N ALA A 37 -0.81 2.00 -3.14
CA ALA A 37 0.25 2.65 -2.36
C ALA A 37 0.98 1.67 -1.43
N ILE A 38 0.25 0.74 -0.82
CA ILE A 38 0.80 -0.37 -0.02
C ILE A 38 1.65 -1.28 -0.91
N PHE A 39 1.12 -1.70 -2.05
CA PHE A 39 1.84 -2.57 -2.99
C PHE A 39 3.13 -1.91 -3.48
N ALA A 40 3.09 -0.62 -3.84
CA ALA A 40 4.28 0.13 -4.20
C ALA A 40 5.32 0.14 -3.07
N ALA A 41 4.90 0.43 -1.83
CA ALA A 41 5.80 0.44 -0.68
C ALA A 41 6.45 -0.93 -0.41
N VAL A 42 5.67 -2.02 -0.54
CA VAL A 42 6.17 -3.39 -0.39
C VAL A 42 7.13 -3.76 -1.52
N ARG A 43 6.81 -3.40 -2.76
CA ARG A 43 7.65 -3.65 -3.94
C ARG A 43 8.97 -2.88 -3.86
N GLU A 44 8.94 -1.63 -3.42
CA GLU A 44 10.15 -0.81 -3.19
C GLU A 44 11.05 -1.47 -2.13
N LEU A 45 10.47 -1.96 -1.03
CA LEU A 45 11.21 -2.65 0.03
C LEU A 45 11.79 -3.98 -0.45
N ALA A 46 11.00 -4.76 -1.19
CA ALA A 46 11.38 -6.05 -1.75
C ALA A 46 12.53 -5.94 -2.76
N GLY A 47 12.61 -4.84 -3.53
CA GLY A 47 13.67 -4.64 -4.53
C GLY A 47 13.74 -5.77 -5.58
N GLY A 48 12.61 -6.44 -5.85
CA GLY A 48 12.53 -7.61 -6.73
C GLY A 48 12.85 -8.96 -6.07
N ARG A 49 12.96 -9.02 -4.74
CA ARG A 49 13.14 -10.25 -3.94
C ARG A 49 11.95 -10.48 -3.02
N ALA A 50 11.87 -11.68 -2.43
CA ALA A 50 10.94 -11.92 -1.34
C ALA A 50 11.33 -11.08 -0.11
N VAL A 51 10.34 -10.53 0.58
CA VAL A 51 10.51 -9.79 1.83
C VAL A 51 9.63 -10.44 2.90
N ALA A 52 10.11 -10.47 4.14
CA ALA A 52 9.34 -10.98 5.26
C ALA A 52 8.09 -10.11 5.47
N TYR A 53 6.95 -10.75 5.75
CA TYR A 53 5.69 -10.04 6.02
C TYR A 53 5.84 -9.01 7.16
N ALA A 54 6.62 -9.35 8.20
CA ALA A 54 6.89 -8.45 9.31
C ALA A 54 7.59 -7.15 8.86
N GLU A 55 8.59 -7.24 7.97
CA GLU A 55 9.29 -6.05 7.45
C GLU A 55 8.39 -5.22 6.54
N ALA A 56 7.63 -5.88 5.66
CA ALA A 56 6.64 -5.23 4.81
C ALA A 56 5.60 -4.47 5.65
N LEU A 57 5.09 -5.10 6.71
CA LEU A 57 4.14 -4.50 7.63
C LEU A 57 4.74 -3.31 8.37
N GLN A 58 5.94 -3.43 8.92
CA GLN A 58 6.64 -2.33 9.59
C GLN A 58 6.82 -1.13 8.66
N ARG A 59 7.20 -1.38 7.40
CA ARG A 59 7.36 -0.32 6.40
C ARG A 59 6.04 0.36 6.07
N CYS A 60 4.95 -0.38 5.97
CA CYS A 60 3.62 0.17 5.70
C CYS A 60 3.06 0.94 6.90
N VAL A 61 3.23 0.43 8.12
CA VAL A 61 2.84 1.15 9.35
C VAL A 61 3.64 2.44 9.51
N ALA A 62 4.94 2.44 9.18
CA ALA A 62 5.76 3.65 9.17
C ALA A 62 5.28 4.69 8.14
N LYS A 63 4.54 4.28 7.10
CA LYS A 63 3.87 5.19 6.14
C LYS A 63 2.44 5.60 6.57
N GLY A 64 1.96 5.13 7.72
CA GLY A 64 0.64 5.45 8.26
C GLY A 64 -0.48 4.48 7.86
N PHE A 65 -0.17 3.33 7.26
CA PHE A 65 -1.16 2.30 6.96
C PHE A 65 -1.45 1.42 8.17
N THR A 66 -2.70 0.98 8.32
CA THR A 66 -3.05 0.02 9.37
C THR A 66 -2.72 -1.41 8.93
N PRO A 67 -2.43 -2.33 9.87
CA PRO A 67 -2.20 -3.74 9.53
C PRO A 67 -3.34 -4.37 8.73
N ALA A 68 -4.59 -4.01 9.04
CA ALA A 68 -5.76 -4.48 8.32
C ALA A 68 -5.77 -4.01 6.85
N GLN A 69 -5.39 -2.76 6.58
CA GLN A 69 -5.28 -2.26 5.20
C GLN A 69 -4.18 -2.98 4.42
N VAL A 70 -3.05 -3.25 5.07
CA VAL A 70 -1.92 -4.00 4.45
C VAL A 70 -2.35 -5.41 4.09
N GLN A 71 -3.01 -6.10 5.03
CA GLN A 71 -3.51 -7.45 4.80
C GLN A 71 -4.57 -7.49 3.68
N ALA A 72 -5.51 -6.54 3.68
CA ALA A 72 -6.53 -6.44 2.64
C ALA A 72 -5.90 -6.17 1.26
N ALA A 73 -4.90 -5.29 1.18
CA ALA A 73 -4.19 -5.01 -0.05
C ALA A 73 -3.45 -6.25 -0.57
N LEU A 74 -2.70 -6.95 0.30
CA LEU A 74 -1.97 -8.16 -0.09
C LEU A 74 -2.90 -9.25 -0.60
N ARG A 75 -4.06 -9.45 0.05
CA ARG A 75 -5.08 -10.37 -0.42
C ARG A 75 -5.62 -9.98 -1.79
N GLU A 76 -5.94 -8.71 -2.01
CA GLU A 76 -6.44 -8.23 -3.30
C GLU A 76 -5.44 -8.52 -4.44
N TYR A 77 -4.14 -8.31 -4.22
CA TYR A 77 -3.13 -8.63 -5.24
C TYR A 77 -2.79 -10.12 -5.35
N GLU A 78 -3.03 -10.91 -4.30
CA GLU A 78 -2.96 -12.36 -4.33
C GLU A 78 -4.08 -12.94 -5.19
N GLU A 79 -5.31 -12.44 -5.05
CA GLU A 79 -6.45 -12.82 -5.90
C GLU A 79 -6.25 -12.44 -7.38
N LEU A 80 -5.43 -11.42 -7.65
CA LEU A 80 -5.07 -11.00 -9.00
C LEU A 80 -3.84 -11.74 -9.57
N ASP A 81 -3.28 -12.71 -8.83
CA ASP A 81 -2.06 -13.44 -9.20
C ASP A 81 -0.81 -12.53 -9.40
N VAL A 82 -0.87 -11.29 -8.90
CA VAL A 82 0.21 -10.29 -9.04
C VAL A 82 1.27 -10.46 -7.96
N LEU A 83 0.87 -10.90 -6.76
CA LEU A 83 1.74 -11.12 -5.61
C LEU A 83 1.41 -12.45 -4.96
N HIS A 84 2.43 -13.23 -4.61
CA HIS A 84 2.25 -14.47 -3.87
C HIS A 84 2.75 -14.30 -2.43
N VAL A 85 1.86 -14.44 -1.46
CA VAL A 85 2.24 -14.45 -0.04
C VAL A 85 2.68 -15.86 0.32
N ASN A 86 3.98 -16.09 0.37
CA ASN A 86 4.49 -17.40 0.72
C ASN A 86 4.57 -17.52 2.24
N ALA A 87 3.61 -18.23 2.85
CA ALA A 87 3.62 -18.53 4.29
C ALA A 87 4.74 -19.53 4.69
N ALA A 88 5.46 -20.07 3.71
CA ALA A 88 6.52 -21.05 3.91
C ALA A 88 7.89 -20.38 4.12
N ARG A 89 8.12 -19.84 5.33
CA ARG A 89 9.40 -19.70 6.08
C ARG A 89 9.62 -18.33 6.73
#